data_AF-A0A5C5WIN9-F1
#
_entry.id   AF-A0A5C5WIN9-F1
#
_cell.length_a   1.000
_cell.length_b   1.000
_cell.length_c   1.000
_cell.angle_alpha   90.00
_cell.angle_beta   90.00
_cell.angle_gamma   90.00
#
_symmetry.space_group_name_H-M   'P 1'
#
loop_
_entity.id
_entity.type
_entity.pdbx_description
1 polymer ?
#
loop_
_entity_poly.entity_id
_entity_poly.type
_entity_poly.pdbx_seq_one_letter_code
_entity_poly.pdbx_strand_id
1 'polypeptide(L)'
;MTDLLVHFILFIIAGAVLVAAPMLIGRLVRPNLPTPEKDAVYECGEPTIGSSYVQFDIRFYVVALLFIIFDVEVVFFFPWATVFGGVTQLADTRLTEAARTNLSDKLLNLEPGTTTAETAIAASDALRIAWTGFADILVFFGVLLVGFAYVWRRGDLDWVRAMVNQAKIARAQGRKNSQNEPRVDSQLAS
;
A
#
# COMPACT_ATOMS: atom_id res chain seq x y z
N MET A 1 -2.69 -27.24 -18.75
CA MET A 1 -1.70 -26.37 -18.05
C MET A 1 -0.90 -25.52 -19.03
N THR A 2 -0.46 -26.11 -20.14
CA THR A 2 0.20 -25.40 -21.25
C THR A 2 -0.62 -24.25 -21.82
N ASP A 3 -1.94 -24.41 -21.96
CA ASP A 3 -2.80 -23.35 -22.50
C ASP A 3 -2.79 -22.11 -21.61
N LEU A 4 -3.01 -22.27 -20.30
CA LEU A 4 -2.98 -21.16 -19.34
C LEU A 4 -1.63 -20.44 -19.39
N LEU A 5 -0.53 -21.20 -19.38
CA LEU A 5 0.82 -20.65 -19.52
C LEU A 5 0.97 -19.81 -20.79
N VAL A 6 0.49 -20.31 -21.93
CA VAL A 6 0.54 -19.60 -23.22
C VAL A 6 -0.23 -18.28 -23.14
N HIS A 7 -1.43 -18.26 -22.54
CA HIS A 7 -2.19 -17.03 -22.36
C HIS A 7 -1.46 -16.01 -21.47
N PHE A 8 -0.85 -16.45 -20.37
CA PHE A 8 -0.06 -15.58 -19.50
C PHE A 8 1.15 -14.99 -20.22
N ILE A 9 1.89 -15.80 -20.97
CA ILE A 9 3.03 -15.33 -21.74
C ILE A 9 2.59 -14.34 -22.82
N LEU A 10 1.53 -14.65 -23.56
CA LEU A 10 0.98 -13.74 -24.57
C LEU A 10 0.54 -12.41 -23.96
N PHE A 11 -0.11 -12.43 -22.80
CA PHE A 11 -0.53 -11.21 -22.10
C PHE A 11 0.68 -10.35 -21.67
N ILE A 12 1.70 -10.97 -21.09
CA ILE A 12 2.93 -10.27 -20.68
C ILE A 12 3.65 -9.69 -21.90
N ILE A 13 3.79 -10.46 -22.97
CA ILE A 13 4.41 -10.00 -24.22
C ILE A 13 3.60 -8.86 -24.82
N ALA A 14 2.27 -8.99 -24.89
CA ALA A 14 1.41 -7.94 -25.43
C ALA A 14 1.53 -6.64 -24.63
N GLY A 15 1.53 -6.72 -23.29
CA GLY A 15 1.74 -5.56 -22.41
C GLY A 15 3.13 -4.94 -22.60
N ALA A 16 4.18 -5.77 -22.66
CA ALA A 16 5.55 -5.31 -22.90
C ALA A 16 5.70 -4.64 -24.28
N VAL A 17 5.11 -5.22 -25.33
CA VAL A 17 5.08 -4.64 -26.68
C VAL A 17 4.30 -3.34 -26.68
N LEU A 18 3.17 -3.27 -25.97
CA LEU A 18 2.35 -2.05 -25.87
C LEU A 18 3.13 -0.90 -25.23
N VAL A 19 4.00 -1.17 -24.26
CA VAL A 19 4.87 -0.15 -23.65
C VAL A 19 6.11 0.14 -24.51
N ALA A 20 6.81 -0.91 -24.96
CA ALA A 20 8.08 -0.79 -25.65
C ALA A 20 7.96 -0.28 -27.09
N ALA A 21 6.91 -0.66 -27.83
CA ALA A 21 6.76 -0.27 -29.23
C ALA A 21 6.58 1.26 -29.39
N PRO A 22 5.71 1.96 -28.64
CA PRO A 22 5.64 3.42 -28.70
C PRO A 22 6.93 4.11 -28.23
N MET A 23 7.64 3.55 -27.24
CA MET A 23 8.94 4.09 -26.81
C MET A 23 10.01 3.95 -27.90
N LEU A 24 10.05 2.82 -28.60
CA LEU A 24 10.98 2.55 -29.71
C LEU A 24 10.66 3.42 -30.95
N ILE A 25 9.38 3.49 -31.32
CA ILE A 25 8.91 4.36 -32.41
C ILE A 25 9.20 5.82 -32.06
N GLY A 26 8.89 6.25 -30.84
CA GLY A 26 9.18 7.60 -30.36
C GLY A 26 10.67 7.93 -30.40
N ARG A 27 11.54 6.98 -30.04
CA ARG A 27 13.00 7.14 -30.15
C ARG A 27 13.47 7.23 -31.60
N LEU A 28 12.84 6.51 -32.53
CA LEU A 28 13.24 6.50 -33.96
C LEU A 28 12.74 7.74 -34.72
N VAL A 29 11.52 8.19 -34.43
CA VAL A 29 10.89 9.35 -35.11
C VAL A 29 11.38 10.69 -34.54
N ARG A 30 11.78 10.74 -33.25
CA ARG A 30 12.20 11.98 -32.58
C ARG A 30 13.56 12.48 -33.12
N PRO A 31 13.67 13.76 -33.53
CA PRO A 31 14.96 14.38 -33.80
C PRO A 31 15.85 14.41 -32.55
N ASN A 32 17.06 13.85 -32.67
CA ASN A 32 18.04 13.81 -31.57
C ASN A 32 19.00 15.01 -31.66
N LEU A 33 18.65 16.11 -30.99
CA LEU A 33 19.45 17.35 -30.95
C LEU A 33 19.79 17.70 -29.49
N PRO A 34 20.74 16.98 -28.86
CA PRO A 34 21.19 17.27 -27.50
C PRO A 34 21.93 18.60 -27.49
N THR A 35 21.61 19.45 -26.52
CA THR A 35 22.29 20.73 -26.28
C THR A 35 22.54 20.83 -24.78
N PRO A 36 23.65 21.45 -24.33
CA PRO A 36 23.98 21.55 -22.91
C PRO A 36 22.85 22.13 -22.04
N GLU A 37 22.05 23.05 -22.60
CA GLU A 37 20.92 23.67 -21.91
C GLU A 37 19.70 22.75 -21.79
N LYS A 38 19.50 21.79 -22.72
CA LYS A 38 18.40 20.81 -22.67
C LYS A 38 18.69 19.67 -21.71
N ASP A 39 19.98 19.38 -21.50
CA ASP A 39 20.46 18.34 -20.60
C ASP A 39 20.66 18.88 -19.17
N ALA A 40 20.57 20.20 -18.97
CA ALA A 40 20.60 20.84 -17.68
C ALA A 40 19.27 20.68 -16.91
N VAL A 41 19.37 20.61 -15.57
CA VAL A 41 18.21 20.60 -14.68
C VAL A 41 17.47 21.94 -14.78
N TYR A 42 16.13 21.88 -14.84
CA TYR A 42 15.30 23.08 -14.90
C TYR A 42 15.34 23.84 -13.56
N GLU A 43 15.86 25.07 -13.58
CA GLU A 43 15.98 25.97 -12.42
C GLU A 43 15.56 27.40 -12.84
N CYS A 44 14.42 27.52 -13.52
CA CYS A 44 13.85 28.80 -14.00
C CYS A 44 14.81 29.73 -14.79
N GLY A 45 15.87 29.18 -15.39
CA GLY A 45 16.85 29.92 -16.20
C GLY A 45 18.15 30.29 -15.47
N GLU A 46 18.28 29.97 -14.19
CA GLU A 46 19.51 30.13 -13.41
C GLU A 46 20.32 28.81 -13.37
N PRO A 47 21.65 28.85 -13.17
CA PRO A 47 22.42 27.63 -12.93
C PRO A 47 22.05 27.06 -11.56
N THR A 48 22.02 25.72 -11.46
CA THR A 48 21.74 25.04 -10.19
C THR A 48 22.88 25.27 -9.21
N ILE A 49 22.59 25.94 -8.09
CA ILE A 49 23.56 26.18 -7.02
C ILE A 49 23.11 25.42 -5.77
N GLY A 50 24.05 24.68 -5.18
CA GLY A 50 23.84 23.99 -3.92
C GLY A 50 23.56 22.49 -4.07
N SER A 51 23.29 21.85 -2.94
CA SER A 51 23.05 20.41 -2.87
C SER A 51 21.59 20.09 -3.16
N SER A 52 21.35 19.07 -3.98
CA SER A 52 20.02 18.47 -4.17
C SER A 52 19.59 17.57 -3.01
N TYR A 53 20.47 17.37 -2.02
CA TYR A 53 20.18 16.55 -0.84
C TYR A 53 19.42 17.37 0.20
N VAL A 54 18.11 17.14 0.30
CA VAL A 54 17.22 17.74 1.30
C VAL A 54 16.73 16.70 2.30
N GLN A 55 16.58 17.09 3.56
CA GLN A 55 15.96 16.24 4.57
C GLN A 55 14.45 16.23 4.37
N PHE A 56 13.91 15.10 3.92
CA PHE A 56 12.47 14.89 3.83
C PHE A 56 11.85 14.67 5.20
N ASP A 57 10.58 15.06 5.35
CA ASP A 57 9.85 14.86 6.61
C ASP A 57 9.66 13.36 6.89
N ILE A 58 9.86 12.94 8.15
CA ILE A 58 9.67 11.55 8.59
C ILE A 58 8.25 11.03 8.35
N ARG A 59 7.27 11.91 8.16
CA ARG A 59 5.86 11.53 7.89
C ARG A 59 5.69 10.69 6.62
N PHE A 60 6.52 10.89 5.60
CA PHE A 60 6.52 10.03 4.40
C PHE A 60 6.79 8.56 4.77
N TYR A 61 7.70 8.35 5.72
CA TYR A 61 8.01 7.02 6.25
C TYR A 61 6.84 6.43 7.06
N VAL A 62 6.15 7.23 7.88
CA VAL A 62 4.99 6.76 8.66
C VAL A 62 3.86 6.29 7.73
N VAL A 63 3.57 7.04 6.67
CA VAL A 63 2.56 6.63 5.67
C VAL A 63 2.98 5.36 4.95
N ALA A 64 4.25 5.24 4.55
CA ALA A 64 4.75 4.02 3.92
C ALA A 64 4.71 2.80 4.85
N LEU A 65 5.03 2.98 6.13
CA LEU A 65 4.95 1.93 7.13
C LEU A 65 3.51 1.48 7.36
N LEU A 66 2.56 2.43 7.49
CA LEU A 66 1.14 2.12 7.58
C LEU A 66 0.65 1.37 6.34
N PHE A 67 1.07 1.79 5.14
CA PHE A 67 0.73 1.11 3.89
C PHE A 67 1.19 -0.35 3.91
N ILE A 68 2.44 -0.63 4.30
CA ILE A 68 2.96 -2.00 4.39
C ILE A 68 2.17 -2.84 5.41
N ILE A 69 1.83 -2.27 6.56
CA ILE A 69 1.06 -2.98 7.59
C ILE A 69 -0.34 -3.35 7.06
N PHE A 70 -1.04 -2.39 6.44
CA PHE A 70 -2.36 -2.63 5.85
C PHE A 70 -2.31 -3.55 4.62
N ASP A 71 -1.24 -3.51 3.83
CA ASP A 71 -1.06 -4.39 2.66
C ASP A 71 -0.91 -5.84 3.10
N VAL A 72 -0.04 -6.09 4.09
CA VAL A 72 0.11 -7.41 4.71
C VAL A 72 -1.19 -7.87 5.36
N GLU A 73 -1.96 -6.96 5.96
CA GLU A 73 -3.29 -7.28 6.48
C GLU A 73 -4.21 -7.83 5.40
N VAL A 74 -4.32 -7.16 4.24
CA VAL A 74 -5.14 -7.63 3.11
C VAL A 74 -4.67 -9.00 2.59
N VAL A 75 -3.37 -9.30 2.63
CA VAL A 75 -2.86 -10.63 2.27
C VAL A 75 -3.50 -11.73 3.14
N PHE A 76 -3.72 -11.47 4.43
CA PHE A 76 -4.40 -12.42 5.33
C PHE A 76 -5.90 -12.57 5.06
N PHE A 77 -6.56 -11.59 4.42
CA PHE A 77 -7.96 -11.73 4.02
C PHE A 77 -8.17 -12.80 2.95
N PHE A 78 -7.18 -13.08 2.09
CA PHE A 78 -7.33 -14.08 1.02
C PHE A 78 -7.59 -15.51 1.53
N PRO A 79 -6.73 -16.12 2.37
CA PRO A 79 -6.98 -17.47 2.87
C PRO A 79 -8.23 -17.54 3.75
N TRP A 80 -8.53 -16.47 4.50
CA TRP A 80 -9.78 -16.39 5.26
C TRP A 80 -11.00 -16.40 4.32
N ALA A 81 -11.00 -15.59 3.26
CA ALA A 81 -12.12 -15.45 2.34
C ALA A 81 -12.41 -16.75 1.56
N THR A 82 -11.38 -17.49 1.17
CA THR A 82 -11.57 -18.77 0.45
C THR A 82 -12.23 -19.83 1.33
N VAL A 83 -11.85 -19.91 2.62
CA VAL A 83 -12.45 -20.85 3.57
C VAL A 83 -13.85 -20.40 3.98
N PHE A 84 -14.00 -19.12 4.36
CA PHE A 84 -15.27 -18.55 4.80
C PHE A 84 -16.36 -18.68 3.73
N GLY A 85 -16.02 -18.47 2.45
CA GLY A 85 -16.96 -18.65 1.34
C GLY A 85 -17.49 -20.08 1.21
N GLY A 86 -16.63 -21.10 1.34
CA GLY A 86 -17.08 -22.49 1.29
C GLY A 86 -17.85 -22.92 2.54
N VAL A 87 -17.40 -22.51 3.72
CA VAL A 87 -18.09 -22.83 4.99
C VAL A 87 -19.49 -22.22 5.05
N THR A 88 -19.65 -20.98 4.57
CA THR A 88 -20.98 -20.35 4.49
C THR A 88 -21.91 -21.06 3.50
N GLN A 89 -21.37 -21.59 2.40
CA GLN A 89 -22.14 -22.44 1.50
C GLN A 89 -22.60 -23.74 2.19
N LEU A 90 -21.72 -24.42 2.95
CA LEU A 90 -22.08 -25.64 3.71
C LEU A 90 -23.15 -25.41 4.79
N ALA A 91 -23.26 -24.18 5.30
CA ALA A 91 -24.30 -23.83 6.27
C ALA A 91 -25.71 -23.83 5.65
N ASP A 92 -25.84 -23.82 4.31
CA ASP A 92 -27.13 -23.95 3.64
C ASP A 92 -27.69 -25.38 3.81
N THR A 93 -28.81 -25.47 4.52
CA THR A 93 -29.53 -26.73 4.76
C THR A 93 -30.17 -27.31 3.51
N ARG A 94 -30.28 -26.53 2.42
CA ARG A 94 -30.92 -26.94 1.15
C ARG A 94 -29.96 -27.62 0.19
N LEU A 95 -28.68 -27.72 0.53
CA LEU A 95 -27.68 -28.40 -0.29
C LEU A 95 -28.00 -29.88 -0.46
N THR A 96 -27.78 -30.39 -1.67
CA THR A 96 -27.81 -31.83 -1.93
C THR A 96 -26.62 -32.50 -1.24
N GLU A 97 -26.80 -33.75 -0.83
CA GLU A 97 -25.77 -34.52 -0.14
C GLU A 97 -24.49 -34.66 -0.95
N ALA A 98 -24.62 -34.92 -2.26
CA ALA A 98 -23.49 -34.97 -3.19
C ALA A 98 -22.76 -33.61 -3.33
N ALA A 99 -23.47 -32.48 -3.25
CA ALA A 99 -22.81 -31.17 -3.27
C ALA A 99 -22.06 -30.91 -1.96
N ARG A 100 -22.62 -31.34 -0.82
CA ARG A 100 -22.02 -31.19 0.51
C ARG A 100 -20.70 -31.97 0.64
N THR A 101 -20.66 -33.22 0.17
CA THR A 101 -19.44 -34.04 0.23
C THR A 101 -18.34 -33.46 -0.65
N ASN A 102 -18.65 -33.12 -1.91
CA ASN A 102 -17.69 -32.48 -2.82
C ASN A 102 -17.15 -31.15 -2.29
N LEU A 103 -17.96 -30.36 -1.59
CA LEU A 103 -17.53 -29.09 -1.03
C LEU A 103 -16.70 -29.29 0.25
N SER A 104 -17.05 -30.28 1.07
CA SER A 104 -16.25 -30.69 2.22
C SER A 104 -14.86 -31.19 1.80
N ASP A 105 -14.79 -32.03 0.75
CA ASP A 105 -13.53 -32.51 0.16
C ASP A 105 -12.65 -31.34 -0.28
N LYS A 106 -13.22 -30.37 -1.01
CA LYS A 106 -12.49 -29.18 -1.49
C LYS A 106 -11.95 -28.31 -0.36
N LEU A 107 -12.76 -28.08 0.69
CA LEU A 107 -12.34 -27.27 1.83
C LEU A 107 -11.24 -27.92 2.66
N LEU A 108 -11.28 -29.24 2.79
CA LEU A 108 -10.30 -30.02 3.52
C LEU A 108 -9.07 -30.38 2.67
N ASN A 109 -9.02 -29.94 1.40
CA ASN A 109 -8.00 -30.29 0.41
C ASN A 109 -7.84 -31.81 0.24
N LEU A 110 -8.94 -32.55 0.31
CA LEU A 110 -8.98 -34.00 0.15
C LEU A 110 -9.22 -34.39 -1.31
N GLU A 111 -8.89 -35.64 -1.64
CA GLU A 111 -9.25 -36.21 -2.94
C GLU A 111 -10.77 -36.31 -3.09
N PRO A 112 -11.32 -36.06 -4.30
CA PRO A 112 -12.77 -36.12 -4.51
C PRO A 112 -13.34 -37.49 -4.19
N GLY A 113 -14.40 -37.54 -3.37
CA GLY A 113 -15.09 -38.77 -3.00
C GLY A 113 -14.53 -39.47 -1.76
N THR A 114 -13.61 -38.84 -1.03
CA THR A 114 -13.09 -39.35 0.25
C THR A 114 -14.08 -39.15 1.39
N THR A 115 -14.84 -38.06 1.38
CA THR A 115 -15.84 -37.77 2.41
C THR A 115 -17.18 -38.44 2.09
N THR A 116 -17.75 -39.15 3.06
CA THR A 116 -19.07 -39.77 2.97
C THR A 116 -20.12 -38.90 3.68
N ALA A 117 -21.40 -39.27 3.60
CA ALA A 117 -22.50 -38.55 4.24
C ALA A 117 -22.30 -38.31 5.73
N GLU A 118 -21.66 -39.27 6.41
CA GLU A 118 -21.42 -39.27 7.85
C GLU A 118 -20.19 -38.44 8.25
N THR A 119 -19.19 -38.38 7.38
CA THR A 119 -17.94 -37.64 7.64
C THR A 119 -17.94 -36.23 7.07
N ALA A 120 -18.96 -35.87 6.28
CA ALA A 120 -19.13 -34.54 5.73
C ALA A 120 -19.42 -33.50 6.81
N ILE A 121 -18.93 -32.27 6.60
CA ILE A 121 -19.13 -31.17 7.54
C ILE A 121 -20.63 -30.88 7.64
N ALA A 122 -21.19 -31.05 8.83
CA ALA A 122 -22.59 -30.78 9.09
C ALA A 122 -22.91 -29.28 8.99
N ALA A 123 -24.12 -28.91 8.57
CA ALA A 123 -24.53 -27.51 8.43
C ALA A 123 -24.43 -26.71 9.74
N SER A 124 -24.69 -27.34 10.89
CA SER A 124 -24.52 -26.73 12.20
C SER A 124 -23.07 -26.43 12.54
N ASP A 125 -22.16 -27.31 12.15
CA ASP A 125 -20.72 -27.13 12.41
C ASP A 125 -20.13 -26.12 11.44
N ALA A 126 -20.57 -26.15 10.18
CA ALA A 126 -20.25 -25.10 9.22
C ALA A 126 -20.70 -23.72 9.71
N LEU A 127 -21.92 -23.59 10.25
CA LEU A 127 -22.40 -22.34 10.82
C LEU A 127 -21.54 -21.86 12.01
N ARG A 128 -21.10 -22.78 12.87
CA ARG A 128 -20.19 -22.46 13.98
C ARG A 128 -18.85 -21.95 13.46
N ILE A 129 -18.24 -22.65 12.50
CA ILE A 129 -16.97 -22.26 11.88
C ILE A 129 -17.09 -20.91 11.16
N ALA A 130 -18.22 -20.66 10.49
CA ALA A 130 -18.48 -19.37 9.86
C ALA A 130 -18.51 -18.24 10.89
N TRP A 131 -19.26 -18.39 11.99
CA TRP A 131 -19.32 -17.38 13.04
C TRP A 131 -17.97 -17.17 13.74
N THR A 132 -17.22 -18.24 14.03
CA THR A 132 -15.88 -18.11 14.62
C THR A 132 -14.93 -17.42 13.67
N GLY A 133 -14.89 -17.83 12.39
CA GLY A 133 -14.05 -17.18 11.38
C GLY A 133 -14.42 -15.71 11.16
N PHE A 134 -15.71 -15.36 11.23
CA PHE A 134 -16.16 -13.99 11.18
C PHE A 134 -15.71 -13.18 12.41
N ALA A 135 -15.80 -13.76 13.61
CA ALA A 135 -15.31 -13.11 14.82
C ALA A 135 -13.79 -12.91 14.79
N ASP A 136 -13.02 -13.90 14.33
CA ASP A 136 -11.57 -13.84 14.22
C ASP A 136 -11.12 -12.70 13.29
N ILE A 137 -11.76 -12.54 12.13
CA ILE A 137 -11.41 -11.44 11.20
C ILE A 137 -11.79 -10.07 11.78
N LEU A 138 -12.91 -9.97 12.52
CA LEU A 138 -13.28 -8.73 13.20
C LEU A 138 -12.29 -8.34 14.30
N VAL A 139 -11.81 -9.32 15.07
CA VAL A 139 -10.77 -9.09 16.09
C VAL A 139 -9.45 -8.70 15.44
N PHE A 140 -9.03 -9.42 14.40
CA PHE A 140 -7.81 -9.14 13.65
C PHE A 140 -7.81 -7.72 13.08
N PHE A 141 -8.88 -7.37 12.34
CA PHE A 141 -9.07 -6.03 11.78
C PHE A 141 -9.23 -4.96 12.87
N GLY A 142 -9.91 -5.29 13.97
CA GLY A 142 -10.11 -4.39 15.10
C GLY A 142 -8.80 -3.97 15.76
N VAL A 143 -7.85 -4.90 15.94
CA VAL A 143 -6.52 -4.60 16.50
C VAL A 143 -5.76 -3.60 15.61
N LEU A 144 -5.81 -3.79 14.30
CA LEU A 144 -5.12 -2.91 13.35
C LEU A 144 -5.80 -1.54 13.24
N LEU A 145 -7.13 -1.50 13.30
CA LEU A 145 -7.90 -0.25 13.35
C LEU A 145 -7.59 0.55 14.61
N VAL A 146 -7.34 -0.09 15.76
CA VAL A 146 -6.87 0.59 16.99
C VAL A 146 -5.48 1.20 16.76
N GLY A 147 -4.55 0.45 16.15
CA GLY A 147 -3.22 0.96 15.79
C GLY A 147 -3.29 2.17 14.85
N PHE A 148 -4.13 2.09 13.83
CA PHE A 148 -4.37 3.20 12.91
C PHE A 148 -5.01 4.41 13.59
N ALA A 149 -6.05 4.20 14.40
CA ALA A 149 -6.72 5.26 15.16
C ALA A 149 -5.75 5.95 16.13
N TYR A 150 -4.81 5.19 16.70
CA TYR A 150 -3.75 5.74 17.54
C TYR A 150 -2.82 6.68 16.77
N VAL A 151 -2.32 6.26 15.60
CA VAL A 151 -1.44 7.09 14.75
C VAL A 151 -2.18 8.33 14.25
N TRP A 152 -3.45 8.19 13.87
CA TRP A 152 -4.31 9.31 13.51
C TRP A 152 -4.44 10.28 14.69
N ARG A 153 -4.81 9.79 15.87
CA ARG A 153 -4.99 10.66 17.04
C ARG A 153 -3.71 11.38 17.45
N ARG A 154 -2.54 10.79 17.22
CA ARG A 154 -1.24 11.43 17.46
C ARG A 154 -0.95 12.58 16.48
N GLY A 155 -1.61 12.59 15.31
CA GLY A 155 -1.40 13.62 14.30
C GLY A 155 -0.17 13.40 13.44
N ASP A 156 0.38 12.17 13.41
CA ASP A 156 1.52 11.82 12.56
C ASP A 156 1.18 11.93 11.06
N LEU A 157 -0.12 12.00 10.74
CA LEU A 157 -0.66 12.18 9.38
C LEU A 157 -0.96 13.65 9.02
N ASP A 158 -0.84 14.60 9.96
CA ASP A 158 -1.25 16.00 9.75
C ASP A 158 -0.19 16.84 9.03
N TRP A 159 -0.19 16.86 7.70
CA TRP A 159 0.77 17.64 6.88
C TRP A 159 0.80 19.14 7.17
N VAL A 160 -0.36 19.77 7.38
CA VAL A 160 -0.49 21.23 7.51
C VAL A 160 0.09 21.76 8.83
N ARG A 161 -0.07 21.01 9.94
CA ARG A 161 0.43 21.44 11.26
C ARG A 161 1.96 21.40 11.33
N ALA A 162 2.60 20.56 10.51
CA ALA A 162 4.05 20.47 10.41
C ALA A 162 4.67 21.77 9.89
N MET A 163 4.17 22.25 8.75
CA MET A 163 4.72 23.40 8.04
C MET A 163 4.58 24.68 8.86
N VAL A 164 3.43 24.87 9.51
CA VAL A 164 3.17 26.06 10.34
C VAL A 164 4.06 26.09 11.58
N ASN A 165 4.29 24.94 12.22
CA ASN A 165 5.16 24.88 13.39
C ASN A 165 6.63 25.08 13.04
N GLN A 166 7.11 24.52 11.92
CA GLN A 166 8.46 24.79 11.43
C GLN A 166 8.66 26.28 11.11
N ALA A 167 7.71 26.91 10.42
CA ALA A 167 7.77 28.34 10.11
C ALA A 167 7.78 29.23 11.37
N LYS A 168 7.02 28.85 12.41
CA LYS A 168 7.05 29.53 13.72
C LYS A 168 8.40 29.38 14.41
N ILE A 169 8.99 28.18 14.43
CA ILE A 169 10.30 27.91 15.05
C ILE A 169 11.40 28.70 14.34
N ALA A 170 11.41 28.70 13.00
CA ALA A 170 12.38 29.47 12.21
C ALA A 170 12.31 30.98 12.48
N ARG A 171 11.09 31.55 12.56
CA ARG A 171 10.89 32.97 12.92
C ARG A 171 11.35 33.29 14.34
N ALA A 172 11.12 32.39 15.29
CA ALA A 172 11.55 32.57 16.68
C ALA A 172 13.09 32.55 16.79
N GLN A 173 13.76 31.67 16.06
CA GLN A 173 15.23 31.62 16.00
C GLN A 173 15.83 32.86 15.33
N GLY A 174 15.27 33.31 14.20
CA GLY A 174 15.74 34.53 13.52
C GLY A 174 15.66 35.78 14.41
N ARG A 175 14.59 35.91 15.20
CA ARG A 175 14.40 37.03 16.14
C ARG A 175 15.40 37.00 17.30
N LYS A 176 15.76 35.81 17.78
CA LYS A 176 16.75 35.62 18.85
C LYS A 176 18.17 35.94 18.37
N ASN A 177 18.51 35.57 17.14
CA ASN A 177 19.80 35.89 16.55
C ASN A 177 19.97 37.40 16.30
N SER A 178 18.94 38.08 15.81
CA SER A 178 18.97 39.55 15.62
C SER A 178 19.11 40.33 16.93
N GLN A 179 18.62 39.81 18.05
CA GLN A 179 18.82 40.43 19.37
C GLN A 179 20.20 40.18 19.98
N ASN A 180 20.91 39.14 19.51
CA ASN A 180 22.24 38.78 20.00
C ASN A 180 23.37 39.32 19.11
N GLU A 181 23.06 39.96 17.97
CA GLU A 181 24.07 40.73 17.22
C GLU A 181 24.46 41.97 18.03
N PRO A 182 25.75 42.15 18.38
CA PRO A 182 26.21 43.37 18.99
C PRO A 182 25.93 44.51 18.02
N ARG A 183 25.14 45.49 18.46
CA ARG A 183 24.75 46.65 17.67
C ARG A 183 26.02 47.42 17.26
N VAL A 184 26.48 47.21 16.04
CA VAL A 184 27.64 47.89 15.43
C VAL A 184 27.24 49.32 15.02
N ASP A 185 26.57 50.06 15.90
CA ASP A 185 26.16 51.43 15.64
C ASP A 185 26.73 52.33 16.73
N SER A 186 27.99 52.74 16.57
CA SER A 186 28.52 53.99 17.16
C SER A 186 29.93 54.41 16.68
N GLN A 187 30.56 53.76 15.70
CA GLN A 187 31.93 54.12 15.27
C GLN A 187 32.09 54.75 13.87
N LEU A 188 31.00 55.15 13.19
CA LEU A 188 31.09 55.82 11.87
C LEU A 188 30.54 57.25 11.85
N ALA A 189 30.38 57.88 13.02
CA ALA A 189 30.01 59.29 13.13
C ALA A 189 31.02 60.04 14.01
N SER A 190 32.19 60.34 13.45
CA SER A 190 33.11 61.38 13.94
C SER A 190 33.98 61.87 12.80
#